data_AF-A0A4Q0T729-F1
#
_entry.id   AF-A0A4Q0T729-F1
#
_cell.length_a   1.000
_cell.length_b   1.000
_cell.length_c   1.000
_cell.angle_alpha   90.00
_cell.angle_beta   90.00
_cell.angle_gamma   90.00
#
_symmetry.space_group_name_H-M   'P 1'
#
loop_
_entity.id
_entity.type
_entity.pdbx_description
1 polymer ?
#
loop_
_entity_poly.entity_id
_entity_poly.type
_entity_poly.pdbx_seq_one_letter_code
_entity_poly.pdbx_strand_id
1 'polypeptide(L)' 'MIEDIAALCGTRLGPGTLYGAIARLEKQGWIEPLAQEERRQPYRITAHGVRVLRARLDTLARFTKAGLERLDEI' A
#
# COMPACT_ATOMS: atom_id res chain seq x y z
N MET A 1 11.29 -4.94 2.35
CA MET A 1 10.43 -3.82 1.88
C MET A 1 10.43 -3.66 0.37
N ILE A 2 11.52 -3.21 -0.28
CA ILE A 2 11.54 -3.04 -1.75
C ILE A 2 11.27 -4.37 -2.47
N GLU A 3 11.91 -5.45 -2.01
CA GLU A 3 11.70 -6.79 -2.58
C GLU A 3 10.27 -7.29 -2.36
N ASP A 4 9.70 -7.08 -1.16
CA ASP A 4 8.32 -7.48 -0.87
C ASP A 4 7.31 -6.74 -1.76
N ILE A 5 7.53 -5.43 -1.96
CA ILE A 5 6.70 -4.61 -2.86
C ILE A 5 6.86 -5.07 -4.30
N ALA A 6 8.08 -5.39 -4.73
CA ALA A 6 8.31 -5.90 -6.08
C ALA A 6 7.63 -7.24 -6.33
N ALA A 7 7.69 -8.16 -5.35
CA ALA A 7 7.01 -9.44 -5.40
C ALA A 7 5.48 -9.28 -5.47
N LEU A 8 4.92 -8.32 -4.72
CA LEU A 8 3.48 -8.07 -4.68
C LEU A 8 2.96 -7.32 -5.91
N CYS A 9 3.70 -6.33 -6.41
CA CYS A 9 3.28 -5.50 -7.54
C CYS A 9 3.68 -6.06 -8.91
N GLY A 10 4.51 -7.11 -8.95
CA GLY A 10 5.09 -7.65 -10.19
C GLY A 10 6.08 -6.72 -10.88
N THR A 11 6.43 -5.59 -10.26
CA THR A 11 7.35 -4.59 -10.80
C THR A 11 8.15 -3.90 -9.70
N ARG A 12 9.41 -3.59 -9.99
CA ARG A 12 10.29 -2.88 -9.07
C ARG A 12 10.05 -1.39 -9.16
N LEU A 13 9.58 -0.78 -8.07
CA LEU A 13 9.49 0.67 -7.97
C LEU A 13 10.90 1.27 -7.88
N GLY A 14 11.17 2.29 -8.70
CA GLY A 14 12.36 3.11 -8.54
C GLY A 14 12.37 3.83 -7.18
N PRO A 15 13.56 4.14 -6.61
CA PRO A 15 13.65 4.77 -5.29
C PRO A 15 12.81 6.04 -5.15
N GLY A 16 12.84 6.93 -6.15
CA GLY A 16 12.05 8.16 -6.13
C GLY A 16 10.54 7.93 -6.08
N THR A 17 10.03 6.93 -6.80
CA THR A 17 8.60 6.57 -6.76
C THR A 17 8.21 6.01 -5.41
N LEU A 18 9.05 5.13 -4.83
CA LEU A 18 8.79 4.53 -3.53
C LEU A 18 8.80 5.57 -2.41
N TYR A 19 9.85 6.38 -2.32
CA TYR A 19 9.93 7.43 -1.30
C TYR A 19 8.84 8.49 -1.48
N GLY A 20 8.50 8.82 -2.74
CA GLY A 20 7.36 9.69 -3.03
C GLY A 20 6.02 9.08 -2.57
N ALA A 21 5.83 7.77 -2.65
CA ALA A 21 4.65 7.11 -2.12
C ALA A 21 4.60 7.17 -0.59
N ILE A 22 5.71 6.87 0.08
CA ILE A 22 5.85 6.95 1.56
C ILE A 22 5.52 8.36 2.05
N ALA A 23 6.12 9.40 1.44
CA ALA A 23 5.87 10.78 1.82
C ALA A 23 4.39 11.21 1.67
N ARG A 24 3.68 10.69 0.66
CA ARG A 24 2.24 10.97 0.49
C ARG A 24 1.40 10.28 1.57
N LEU A 25 1.73 9.04 1.91
CA LEU A 25 1.05 8.29 2.98
C LEU A 25 1.23 8.98 4.34
N GLU A 26 2.43 9.50 4.61
CA GLU A 26 2.74 10.25 5.82
C GLU A 26 2.00 11.60 5.84
N LYS A 27 2.03 12.36 4.73
CA LYS A 27 1.27 13.61 4.60
C LYS A 27 -0.24 13.43 4.81
N GLN A 28 -0.78 12.27 4.45
CA GLN A 28 -2.18 11.92 4.66
C GLN A 28 -2.47 11.40 6.07
N GLY A 29 -1.45 11.25 6.92
CA GLY A 29 -1.59 10.70 8.27
C GLY A 29 -1.95 9.21 8.29
N TRP A 30 -1.69 8.49 7.19
CA TRP A 30 -1.98 7.04 7.10
C TRP A 30 -0.85 6.19 7.66
N ILE A 31 0.37 6.71 7.64
CA ILE A 31 1.53 6.14 8.32
C ILE A 31 2.21 7.22 9.16
N GLU A 32 3.00 6.79 10.13
CA GLU A 32 3.84 7.67 10.94
C GLU A 32 5.23 7.07 11.14
N PRO A 33 6.28 7.91 11.23
CA PRO A 33 7.63 7.45 11.47
C PRO A 33 7.78 6.89 12.90
N LEU A 34 8.62 5.86 13.04
CA LEU A 34 9.06 5.31 14.31
C LEU A 34 10.46 5.84 14.68
N ALA A 35 11.01 5.41 15.82
CA ALA A 35 12.40 5.75 16.15
C ALA A 35 13.35 5.26 15.05
N GLN A 36 14.30 6.09 14.65
CA GLN A 36 15.26 5.74 13.62
C GLN A 36 16.16 4.59 14.09
N GLU A 37 16.29 3.57 13.26
CA GLU A 37 17.17 2.42 13.50
C GLU A 37 18.35 2.51 12.53
N GLU A 38 19.50 2.94 13.04
CA GLU A 38 20.73 3.18 12.26
C GLU A 38 20.48 4.08 11.03
N ARG A 39 20.52 3.49 9.83
CA ARG A 39 20.33 4.16 8.54
C ARG A 39 18.90 4.04 7.99
N ARG A 40 17.98 3.44 8.74
CA ARG A 40 16.59 3.21 8.31
C ARG A 40 15.63 4.00 9.19
N GLN A 41 14.66 4.63 8.54
CA GLN A 41 13.52 5.26 9.17
C GLN A 41 12.33 4.29 9.07
N PRO A 42 12.05 3.48 10.11
CA PRO A 42 10.88 2.63 10.10
C PRO A 42 9.59 3.45 10.19
N TYR A 43 8.50 2.89 9.68
CA TYR A 43 7.16 3.48 9.69
C TYR A 43 6.16 2.45 10.21
N ARG A 44 5.08 2.92 10.84
CA ARG A 44 3.90 2.11 11.14
C ARG A 44 2.64 2.71 10.54
N ILE A 45 1.66 1.87 10.25
CA ILE A 45 0.34 2.31 9.85
C ILE A 45 -0.41 2.89 11.06
N THR A 46 -1.04 4.06 10.88
CA THR A 46 -1.85 4.68 11.93
C THR A 46 -3.23 4.03 11.99
N ALA A 47 -3.98 4.25 13.08
CA ALA A 47 -5.37 3.82 13.15
C ALA A 47 -6.23 4.42 12.02
N HIS A 48 -5.93 5.65 11.58
CA HIS A 48 -6.59 6.26 10.43
C HIS A 48 -6.23 5.53 9.13
N GLY A 49 -4.94 5.26 8.91
CA GLY A 49 -4.46 4.50 7.77
C GLY A 49 -5.08 3.11 7.67
N VAL A 50 -5.22 2.40 8.79
CA VAL A 50 -5.87 1.08 8.83
C VAL A 50 -7.32 1.15 8.33
N ARG A 51 -8.09 2.15 8.77
CA ARG A 51 -9.48 2.33 8.30
C ARG A 51 -9.55 2.61 6.81
N VAL A 52 -8.67 3.47 6.31
CA VAL A 52 -8.61 3.81 4.87
C VAL A 52 -8.20 2.59 4.04
N LEU A 53 -7.16 1.87 4.47
CA LEU A 53 -6.69 0.67 3.80
C LEU A 53 -7.80 -0.39 3.73
N ARG A 54 -8.52 -0.62 4.84
CA ARG A 54 -9.63 -1.58 4.88
C ARG A 54 -10.72 -1.23 3.87
N ALA A 55 -11.19 0.03 3.87
CA ALA A 55 -12.22 0.47 2.93
C ALA A 55 -11.79 0.35 1.45
N ARG A 56 -10.51 0.59 1.16
CA ARG A 56 -9.95 0.39 -0.19
C ARG A 56 -9.93 -1.09 -0.57
N LEU A 57 -9.48 -1.97 0.32
CA LEU A 57 -9.45 -3.41 0.09
C LEU A 57 -10.86 -3.98 -0.12
N ASP A 58 -11.85 -3.55 0.67
CA ASP A 58 -13.25 -3.98 0.50
C ASP A 58 -13.81 -3.56 -0.87
N THR A 59 -13.41 -2.38 -1.36
CA THR A 59 -13.82 -1.90 -2.68
C THR A 59 -13.17 -2.71 -3.79
N LEU A 60 -11.87 -2.96 -3.69
CA LEU A 60 -11.14 -3.81 -4.63
C LEU A 60 -11.69 -5.23 -4.66
N ALA A 61 -11.98 -5.83 -3.50
CA ALA A 61 -12.54 -7.18 -3.41
C ALA A 61 -13.88 -7.29 -4.14
N ARG A 62 -14.78 -6.32 -3.94
CA ARG A 62 -16.07 -6.27 -4.65
C ARG A 62 -15.88 -6.12 -6.15
N PHE A 63 -14.98 -5.24 -6.58
CA PHE A 63 -14.67 -5.02 -7.99
C PHE A 63 -14.09 -6.29 -8.64
N THR A 64 -13.11 -6.92 -8.01
CA THR A 64 -12.49 -8.15 -8.50
C THR A 64 -13.51 -9.28 -8.61
N LYS A 65 -14.35 -9.48 -7.58
CA LYS A 65 -15.43 -10.47 -7.63
C LYS A 65 -16.36 -10.25 -8.83
N ALA A 66 -16.87 -9.03 -8.97
CA ALA A 66 -17.77 -8.67 -10.06
C ALA A 66 -17.12 -8.77 -11.45
N GLY A 67 -15.81 -8.55 -11.54
CA GLY A 67 -15.04 -8.70 -12.78
C GLY A 67 -14.85 -10.16 -13.17
N LEU A 68 -14.52 -11.03 -12.21
CA LEU A 68 -14.35 -12.47 -12.45
C LEU A 68 -15.68 -13.13 -12.85
N GLU A 69 -16.78 -12.84 -12.15
CA GLU A 69 -18.12 -13.37 -12.49
C GLU A 69 -18.51 -13.08 -13.94
N ARG A 70 -18.17 -11.88 -14.46
CA ARG A 70 -18.46 -11.50 -15.85
C ARG A 70 -17.58 -12.20 -16.87
N LEU A 71 -16.37 -12.61 -16.50
CA LEU A 71 -15.47 -13.35 -17.40
C LEU A 71 -15.91 -14.80 -17.53
N ASP A 72 -16.50 -15.38 -16.48
CA ASP A 72 -17.03 -16.75 -16.49
C ASP A 72 -18.31 -16.88 -17.35
N GLU A 73 -18.96 -15.76 -17.68
CA GLU A 73 -20.14 -15.68 -18.54
C GLU A 73 -19.82 -15.58 -20.05
N ILE A 74 -18.54 -15.48 -20.42
CA ILE A 74 -18.05 -15.35 -21.82
C ILE A 74 -17.53 -16.70 -22.32
#